data_AF-A0A956QIN5-F1
#
_entry.id   AF-A0A956QIN5-F1
#
_cell.length_a   1.000
_cell.length_b   1.000
_cell.length_c   1.000
_cell.angle_alpha   90.00
_cell.angle_beta   90.00
_cell.angle_gamma   90.00
#
_symmetry.space_group_name_H-M   'P 1'
#
loop_
_entity.id
_entity.type
_entity.pdbx_description
1 polymer ?
#
loop_
_entity_poly.entity_id
_entity_poly.type
_entity_poly.pdbx_seq_one_letter_code
_entity_poly.pdbx_strand_id
1 'polypeptide(L)'
;MMDPTRGLQLGLVFCWQWLLILAALTFEPFEHLPALLAVTAALTLMVHHEKAQLPAPSSLGWSLLAGFLVLVLIKPGCRLRGGEQSRLCACKSNLKNVATGLELYAGDWAGQYPPELGYITPNYLKFLPTCPAAGKDTYSHSYRVHAEQYTVMCRGCYHHGAAIDTPNYPRYTALEGLLEHPPGGLL
;
A
#
# COMPACT_ATOMS: atom_id res chain seq x y z
N MET A 1 17.18 -10.23 -48.54
CA MET A 1 16.12 -9.20 -48.51
C MET A 1 15.73 -9.01 -47.06
N MET A 2 16.22 -7.96 -46.40
CA MET A 2 15.91 -7.70 -44.97
C MET A 2 14.53 -7.06 -44.87
N ASP A 3 13.70 -7.60 -43.99
CA ASP A 3 12.34 -7.12 -43.73
C ASP A 3 12.39 -5.77 -42.96
N PRO A 4 11.94 -4.66 -43.57
CA PRO A 4 12.02 -3.33 -42.99
C PRO A 4 11.15 -3.16 -41.73
N THR A 5 10.21 -4.06 -41.47
CA THR A 5 9.33 -4.00 -40.29
C THR A 5 10.05 -4.34 -38.98
N ARG A 6 11.14 -5.12 -39.05
CA ARG A 6 11.91 -5.51 -37.87
C ARG A 6 12.66 -4.34 -37.22
N GLY A 7 13.15 -3.39 -38.03
CA GLY A 7 13.83 -2.20 -37.52
C GLY A 7 12.90 -1.27 -36.74
N LEU A 8 11.64 -1.16 -37.21
CA LEU A 8 10.63 -0.31 -36.58
C LEU A 8 10.19 -0.86 -35.21
N GLN A 9 10.03 -2.18 -35.09
CA GLN A 9 9.63 -2.80 -33.82
C GLN A 9 10.74 -2.71 -32.76
N LEU A 10 12.01 -2.87 -33.15
CA LEU A 10 13.14 -2.66 -32.24
C LEU A 10 13.19 -1.21 -31.74
N GLY A 11 13.02 -0.22 -32.63
CA GLY A 11 13.02 1.20 -32.26
C GLY A 11 11.94 1.58 -31.24
N LEU A 12 10.73 1.01 -31.37
CA LEU A 12 9.62 1.27 -30.45
C LEU A 12 9.86 0.69 -29.05
N VAL A 13 10.46 -0.51 -28.96
CA VAL A 13 10.82 -1.13 -27.67
C VAL A 13 11.88 -0.29 -26.95
N PHE A 14 12.91 0.17 -27.66
CA PHE A 14 13.92 1.06 -27.07
C PHE A 14 13.33 2.40 -26.62
N CYS A 15 12.43 2.99 -27.41
CA CYS A 15 11.77 4.24 -27.06
C CYS A 15 10.94 4.12 -25.77
N TRP A 16 10.17 3.04 -25.64
CA TRP A 16 9.37 2.78 -24.45
C TRP A 16 10.22 2.49 -23.21
N GLN A 17 11.32 1.74 -23.37
CA GLN A 17 12.29 1.48 -22.29
C GLN A 17 12.94 2.78 -21.79
N TRP A 18 13.33 3.68 -22.70
CA TRP A 18 13.92 4.98 -22.35
C TRP A 18 12.92 5.92 -21.67
N LEU A 19 11.64 5.90 -22.08
CA LEU A 19 10.59 6.68 -21.42
C LEU A 19 10.32 6.18 -19.99
N LEU A 20 10.35 4.87 -19.75
CA LEU A 20 10.24 4.30 -18.40
C LEU A 20 11.43 4.65 -17.52
N ILE A 21 12.65 4.65 -18.07
CA ILE A 21 13.85 5.09 -17.35
C ILE A 21 13.77 6.58 -17.02
N LEU A 22 13.37 7.43 -17.97
CA LEU A 22 13.20 8.87 -17.74
C LEU A 22 12.10 9.15 -16.71
N ALA A 23 10.98 8.43 -16.75
CA ALA A 23 9.91 8.53 -15.76
C ALA A 23 10.36 8.05 -14.37
N ALA A 24 11.26 7.06 -14.30
CA ALA A 24 11.85 6.60 -13.05
C ALA A 24 12.91 7.57 -12.49
N LEU A 25 13.56 8.36 -13.35
CA LEU A 25 14.56 9.37 -12.96
C LEU A 25 13.92 10.69 -12.48
N THR A 26 12.66 10.98 -12.84
CA THR A 26 11.95 12.19 -12.39
C THR A 26 11.24 12.03 -11.04
N PHE A 27 11.24 10.81 -10.47
CA PHE A 27 10.67 10.50 -9.16
C PHE A 27 11.78 9.95 -8.22
N GLU A 28 12.38 10.83 -7.44
CA GLU A 28 13.36 10.50 -6.38
C GLU A 28 12.70 9.82 -5.15
N PRO A 29 13.45 9.06 -4.30
CA PRO A 29 14.90 8.93 -4.29
C PRO A 29 15.45 7.53 -4.66
N PHE A 30 16.72 7.59 -5.05
CA PHE A 30 17.58 6.62 -5.73
C PHE A 30 17.97 5.32 -4.98
N GLU A 31 17.08 4.69 -4.20
CA GLU A 31 17.44 3.44 -3.48
C GLU A 31 17.14 2.14 -4.24
N HIS A 32 16.36 2.19 -5.32
CA HIS A 32 15.90 0.98 -6.04
C HIS A 32 16.44 0.85 -7.46
N LEU A 33 17.30 1.78 -7.91
CA LEU A 33 17.95 1.69 -9.22
C LEU A 33 18.65 0.34 -9.47
N PRO A 34 19.42 -0.26 -8.53
CA PRO A 34 20.07 -1.54 -8.80
C PRO A 34 19.08 -2.70 -8.93
N ALA A 35 17.98 -2.68 -8.16
CA ALA A 35 16.94 -3.70 -8.26
C ALA A 35 16.14 -3.57 -9.56
N LEU A 36 15.84 -2.33 -9.98
CA LEU A 36 15.18 -2.05 -11.26
C LEU A 36 16.06 -2.51 -12.43
N LEU A 37 17.37 -2.20 -12.40
CA LEU A 37 18.33 -2.63 -13.40
C LEU A 37 18.49 -4.16 -13.44
N ALA A 38 18.46 -4.84 -12.28
CA ALA A 38 18.53 -6.29 -12.23
C ALA A 38 17.27 -6.95 -12.82
N VAL A 39 16.08 -6.41 -12.52
CA VAL A 39 14.81 -6.93 -13.05
C VAL A 39 14.71 -6.67 -14.56
N THR A 40 15.08 -5.48 -15.03
CA THR A 40 15.09 -5.19 -16.47
C THR A 40 16.11 -6.06 -17.19
N ALA A 41 17.33 -6.24 -16.66
CA ALA A 41 18.32 -7.13 -17.24
C ALA A 41 17.84 -8.59 -17.28
N ALA A 42 17.24 -9.11 -16.19
CA ALA A 42 16.70 -10.46 -16.13
C ALA A 42 15.56 -10.68 -17.14
N LEU A 43 14.63 -9.72 -17.26
CA LEU A 43 13.56 -9.78 -18.25
C LEU A 43 14.12 -9.74 -19.69
N THR A 44 15.14 -8.93 -19.94
CA THR A 44 15.78 -8.86 -21.25
C THR A 44 16.48 -10.17 -21.60
N LEU A 45 17.15 -10.79 -20.62
CA LEU A 45 17.78 -12.12 -20.77
C LEU A 45 16.75 -13.24 -20.94
N MET A 46 15.63 -13.20 -20.21
CA MET A 46 14.54 -14.16 -20.38
C MET A 46 13.91 -14.05 -21.78
N VAL A 47 13.64 -12.83 -22.25
CA VAL A 47 13.17 -12.60 -23.63
C VAL A 47 14.19 -13.07 -24.67
N HIS A 48 15.48 -12.94 -24.38
CA HIS A 48 16.54 -13.41 -25.28
C HIS A 48 16.70 -14.93 -25.26
N HIS A 49 16.43 -15.59 -24.12
CA HIS A 49 16.49 -17.05 -23.94
C HIS A 49 15.23 -17.75 -24.47
N GLU A 50 14.06 -17.12 -24.43
CA GLU A 50 12.79 -17.68 -24.91
C GLU A 50 12.74 -17.88 -26.43
N LYS A 51 13.71 -17.33 -27.18
CA LYS A 51 13.88 -17.62 -28.62
C LYS A 51 14.25 -19.07 -28.93
N ALA A 52 14.44 -19.94 -27.92
CA ALA A 52 14.95 -21.29 -28.14
C ALA A 52 13.89 -22.40 -28.30
N GLN A 53 12.64 -22.32 -27.80
CA GLN A 53 11.81 -23.55 -27.82
C GLN A 53 10.26 -23.50 -27.66
N LEU A 54 9.55 -22.37 -27.68
CA LEU A 54 8.08 -22.37 -27.52
C LEU A 54 7.34 -21.45 -28.52
N PRO A 55 6.10 -21.80 -28.96
CA PRO A 55 5.25 -20.89 -29.73
C PRO A 55 4.82 -19.73 -28.82
N ALA A 56 5.41 -18.56 -29.02
CA ALA A 56 5.30 -17.42 -28.13
C ALA A 56 3.87 -16.84 -28.12
N PRO A 57 3.25 -16.60 -26.94
CA PRO A 57 2.21 -15.57 -26.83
C PRO A 57 2.82 -14.21 -27.22
N SER A 58 2.02 -13.30 -27.74
CA SER A 58 2.52 -12.00 -28.23
C SER A 58 3.34 -11.29 -27.14
N SER A 59 4.52 -10.79 -27.49
CA SER A 59 5.49 -10.16 -26.58
C SER A 59 4.91 -9.01 -25.72
N LEU A 60 3.78 -8.45 -26.13
CA LEU A 60 2.98 -7.52 -25.33
C LEU A 60 2.42 -8.15 -24.05
N GLY A 61 1.99 -9.41 -24.08
CA GLY A 61 1.33 -10.07 -22.95
C GLY A 61 2.21 -10.19 -21.71
N TRP A 62 3.46 -10.66 -21.89
CA TRP A 62 4.42 -10.77 -20.79
C TRP A 62 4.87 -9.41 -20.26
N SER A 63 5.02 -8.42 -21.14
CA SER A 63 5.41 -7.06 -20.76
C SER A 63 4.33 -6.38 -19.90
N LEU A 64 3.06 -6.58 -20.26
CA LEU A 64 1.92 -6.06 -19.50
C LEU A 64 1.77 -6.78 -18.15
N LEU A 65 1.95 -8.10 -18.11
CA LEU A 65 1.91 -8.88 -16.86
C LEU A 65 3.05 -8.49 -15.92
N ALA A 66 4.28 -8.34 -16.43
CA ALA A 66 5.43 -7.92 -15.64
C ALA A 66 5.27 -6.48 -15.12
N GLY A 67 4.81 -5.56 -15.97
CA GLY A 67 4.52 -4.18 -15.57
C GLY A 67 3.44 -4.10 -14.49
N PHE A 68 2.35 -4.87 -14.63
CA PHE A 68 1.29 -4.95 -13.62
C PHE A 68 1.81 -5.53 -12.30
N LEU A 69 2.62 -6.59 -12.35
CA LEU A 69 3.22 -7.19 -11.15
C LEU A 69 4.13 -6.20 -10.42
N VAL A 70 4.95 -5.44 -11.15
CA VAL A 70 5.82 -4.40 -10.58
C VAL A 70 4.99 -3.29 -9.91
N LEU A 71 3.92 -2.81 -10.54
CA LEU A 71 3.02 -1.81 -9.95
C LEU A 71 2.32 -2.30 -8.67
N VAL A 72 1.93 -3.58 -8.61
CA VAL A 72 1.31 -4.18 -7.41
C VAL A 72 2.32 -4.35 -6.27
N LEU A 73 3.59 -4.62 -6.59
CA LEU A 73 4.67 -4.77 -5.61
C LEU A 73 5.13 -3.40 -5.07
N ILE A 74 5.07 -2.35 -5.87
CA ILE A 74 5.29 -0.95 -5.46
C ILE A 74 4.00 -0.43 -4.80
N LYS A 75 3.61 -1.00 -3.65
CA LYS A 75 2.70 -0.31 -2.73
C LYS A 75 3.50 0.79 -2.01
N PRO A 76 3.25 2.08 -2.28
CA PRO A 76 4.11 3.18 -1.82
C PRO A 76 3.97 3.47 -0.31
N GLY A 77 2.96 2.94 0.37
CA GLY A 77 2.58 3.46 1.69
C GLY A 77 3.42 3.03 2.89
N CYS A 78 4.32 2.03 2.75
CA CYS A 78 4.76 1.29 3.93
C CYS A 78 6.14 0.59 3.87
N ARG A 79 6.91 0.69 2.78
CA ARG A 79 8.15 -0.10 2.64
C ARG A 79 9.40 0.75 2.90
N LEU A 80 10.16 0.32 3.92
CA LEU A 80 11.58 0.61 4.22
C LEU A 80 11.95 1.97 4.83
N ARG A 81 11.36 2.32 5.98
CA ARG A 81 11.99 3.22 6.96
C ARG A 81 12.06 2.51 8.32
N GLY A 82 13.02 2.88 9.16
CA GLY A 82 13.40 2.21 10.42
C GLY A 82 12.24 1.87 11.38
N GLY A 83 12.57 1.16 12.47
CA GLY A 83 11.58 0.45 13.32
C GLY A 83 10.33 1.23 13.74
N GLU A 84 10.41 2.54 13.94
CA GLU A 84 9.26 3.35 14.36
C GLU A 84 8.29 3.66 13.21
N GLN A 85 8.81 3.93 12.00
CA GLN A 85 7.97 4.17 10.83
C GLN A 85 7.24 2.89 10.39
N SER A 86 7.88 1.73 10.50
CA SER A 86 7.25 0.45 10.19
C SER A 86 6.12 0.12 11.17
N ARG A 87 6.33 0.36 12.48
CA ARG A 87 5.29 0.24 13.51
C ARG A 87 4.13 1.19 13.28
N LEU A 88 4.41 2.44 12.87
CA LEU A 88 3.37 3.41 12.52
C LEU A 88 2.57 2.96 11.29
N CYS A 89 3.24 2.56 10.20
CA CYS A 89 2.57 2.00 9.02
C CYS A 89 1.64 0.83 9.40
N ALA A 90 2.13 -0.12 10.20
CA ALA A 90 1.34 -1.25 10.65
C ALA A 90 0.15 -0.81 11.52
N CYS A 91 0.34 0.18 12.41
CA CYS A 91 -0.75 0.77 13.19
C CYS A 91 -1.82 1.42 12.29
N LYS A 92 -1.41 2.15 11.25
CA LYS A 92 -2.31 2.74 10.24
C LYS A 92 -3.09 1.65 9.49
N SER A 93 -2.42 0.55 9.13
CA SER A 93 -3.09 -0.59 8.49
C SER A 93 -4.10 -1.26 9.42
N ASN A 94 -3.79 -1.38 10.71
CA ASN A 94 -4.72 -1.92 11.70
C ASN A 94 -5.98 -1.05 11.80
N LEU A 95 -5.84 0.27 11.88
CA LEU A 95 -6.97 1.21 11.89
C LEU A 95 -7.83 1.07 10.63
N LYS A 96 -7.21 0.94 9.45
CA LYS A 96 -7.93 0.71 8.19
C LYS A 96 -8.70 -0.61 8.21
N ASN A 97 -8.10 -1.69 8.71
CA ASN A 97 -8.77 -2.98 8.79
C ASN A 97 -9.95 -2.95 9.78
N VAL A 98 -9.79 -2.29 10.93
CA VAL A 98 -10.89 -2.08 11.88
C VAL A 98 -12.01 -1.26 11.25
N ALA A 99 -11.67 -0.17 10.56
CA ALA A 99 -12.63 0.64 9.81
C ALA A 99 -13.39 -0.19 8.79
N THR A 100 -12.70 -0.99 7.96
CA THR A 100 -13.34 -1.91 7.02
C THR A 100 -14.28 -2.89 7.72
N GLY A 101 -13.89 -3.47 8.86
CA GLY A 101 -14.77 -4.33 9.65
C GLY A 101 -16.04 -3.62 10.14
N LEU A 102 -15.92 -2.35 10.53
CA LEU A 102 -17.05 -1.50 10.92
C LEU A 102 -17.98 -1.18 9.75
N GLU A 103 -17.43 -0.86 8.57
CA GLU A 103 -18.23 -0.63 7.36
C GLU A 103 -19.02 -1.88 6.95
N LEU A 104 -18.38 -3.06 7.02
CA LEU A 104 -19.04 -4.33 6.71
C LEU A 104 -20.17 -4.63 7.71
N TYR A 105 -19.93 -4.39 9.01
CA TYR A 105 -20.98 -4.51 10.02
C TYR A 105 -22.13 -3.54 9.73
N ALA A 106 -21.85 -2.26 9.47
CA ALA A 106 -22.89 -1.29 9.17
C ALA A 106 -23.72 -1.69 7.93
N GLY A 107 -23.09 -2.28 6.91
CA GLY A 107 -23.76 -2.83 5.74
C GLY A 107 -24.82 -3.89 6.07
N ASP A 108 -24.53 -4.78 7.03
CA ASP A 108 -25.46 -5.82 7.47
C ASP A 108 -26.50 -5.33 8.50
N TRP A 109 -26.19 -4.23 9.20
CA TRP A 109 -26.98 -3.71 10.33
C TRP A 109 -27.64 -2.36 10.01
N ALA A 110 -28.15 -2.20 8.80
CA ALA A 110 -28.93 -1.04 8.36
C ALA A 110 -28.23 0.32 8.59
N GLY A 111 -26.92 0.36 8.37
CA GLY A 111 -26.08 1.56 8.55
C GLY A 111 -25.65 1.84 9.99
N GLN A 112 -26.03 0.98 10.96
CA GLN A 112 -25.68 1.19 12.36
C GLN A 112 -24.34 0.58 12.72
N TYR A 113 -23.49 1.39 13.35
CA TYR A 113 -22.22 0.91 13.92
C TYR A 113 -22.44 0.21 15.27
N PRO A 114 -21.63 -0.80 15.59
CA PRO A 114 -21.77 -1.55 16.84
C PRO A 114 -21.45 -0.67 18.06
N PRO A 115 -21.97 -1.00 19.26
CA PRO A 115 -21.65 -0.25 20.47
C PRO A 115 -20.19 -0.45 20.92
N GLU A 116 -19.59 -1.59 20.58
CA GLU A 116 -18.22 -1.95 20.95
C GLU A 116 -17.51 -2.70 19.80
N LEU A 117 -16.17 -2.61 19.73
CA LEU A 117 -15.39 -3.31 18.69
C LEU A 117 -15.45 -4.85 18.82
N GLY A 118 -15.87 -5.40 19.95
CA GLY A 118 -16.01 -6.85 20.10
C GLY A 118 -17.01 -7.46 19.12
N TYR A 119 -18.02 -6.70 18.68
CA TYR A 119 -19.07 -7.16 17.77
C TYR A 119 -18.60 -7.40 16.34
N ILE A 120 -17.48 -6.79 15.92
CA ILE A 120 -16.94 -7.03 14.58
C ILE A 120 -16.08 -8.31 14.51
N THR A 121 -15.76 -8.91 15.65
CA THR A 121 -15.03 -10.18 15.73
C THR A 121 -15.94 -11.34 16.15
N PRO A 122 -15.79 -12.55 15.57
CA PRO A 122 -14.84 -12.93 14.52
C PRO A 122 -15.38 -12.71 13.08
N ASN A 123 -16.63 -12.27 12.92
CA ASN A 123 -17.35 -12.35 11.65
C ASN A 123 -16.83 -11.38 10.58
N TYR A 124 -16.46 -10.16 10.96
CA TYR A 124 -16.00 -9.11 10.04
C TYR A 124 -14.48 -8.90 10.12
N LEU A 125 -13.90 -9.22 11.27
CA LEU A 125 -12.48 -9.20 11.53
C LEU A 125 -12.10 -10.47 12.30
N LYS A 126 -11.02 -11.15 11.91
CA LYS A 126 -10.62 -12.41 12.55
C LYS A 126 -10.30 -12.24 14.04
N PHE A 127 -9.62 -11.16 14.39
CA PHE A 127 -9.25 -10.78 15.76
C PHE A 127 -9.00 -9.28 15.82
N LEU A 128 -9.16 -8.68 16.99
CA LEU A 128 -8.82 -7.27 17.19
C LEU A 128 -7.28 -7.11 17.23
N PRO A 129 -6.71 -6.21 16.41
CA PRO A 129 -5.27 -6.04 16.35
C PRO A 129 -4.72 -5.34 17.60
N THR A 130 -3.46 -5.58 17.92
CA THR A 130 -2.70 -4.80 18.90
C THR A 130 -1.89 -3.71 18.19
N CYS A 131 -1.69 -2.56 18.84
CA CYS A 131 -0.78 -1.55 18.31
C CYS A 131 0.67 -2.07 18.31
N PRO A 132 1.38 -2.09 17.17
CA PRO A 132 2.75 -2.59 17.07
C PRO A 132 3.77 -1.80 17.91
N ALA A 133 3.48 -0.52 18.20
CA ALA A 133 4.33 0.30 19.04
C ALA A 133 4.01 0.16 20.54
N ALA A 134 2.73 -0.03 20.89
CA ALA A 134 2.30 -0.18 22.29
C ALA A 134 2.41 -1.63 22.81
N GLY A 135 2.40 -2.62 21.92
CA GLY A 135 2.37 -4.05 22.26
C GLY A 135 1.05 -4.52 22.89
N LYS A 136 -0.02 -3.71 22.80
CA LYS A 136 -1.33 -3.98 23.42
C LYS A 136 -2.46 -3.38 22.59
N ASP A 137 -3.70 -3.74 22.93
CA ASP A 137 -4.89 -3.13 22.34
C ASP A 137 -5.01 -1.66 22.78
N THR A 138 -4.99 -0.75 21.80
CA THR A 138 -5.20 0.69 21.99
C THR A 138 -6.47 1.19 21.28
N TYR A 139 -7.17 0.30 20.57
CA TYR A 139 -8.29 0.62 19.68
C TYR A 139 -9.64 0.42 20.38
N SER A 140 -9.84 -0.68 21.13
CA SER A 140 -11.15 -0.99 21.74
C SER A 140 -11.60 0.08 22.72
N HIS A 141 -10.69 0.53 23.60
CA HIS A 141 -11.02 1.58 24.57
C HIS A 141 -11.16 2.98 23.96
N SER A 142 -10.69 3.17 22.73
CA SER A 142 -10.68 4.46 22.04
C SER A 142 -11.85 4.62 21.08
N TYR A 143 -12.46 3.50 20.70
CA TYR A 143 -13.65 3.44 19.87
C TYR A 143 -14.81 4.24 20.49
N ARG A 144 -15.40 5.12 19.69
CA ARG A 144 -16.58 5.92 20.03
C ARG A 144 -17.51 5.94 18.84
N VAL A 145 -18.80 5.83 19.12
CA VAL A 145 -19.87 5.99 18.13
C VAL A 145 -20.75 7.15 18.57
N HIS A 146 -21.12 8.00 17.63
CA HIS A 146 -22.07 9.08 17.82
C HIS A 146 -22.95 9.19 16.59
N ALA A 147 -24.24 8.87 16.73
CA ALA A 147 -25.17 8.71 15.61
C ALA A 147 -24.61 7.72 14.56
N GLU A 148 -24.58 8.10 13.28
CA GLU A 148 -24.10 7.29 12.16
C GLU A 148 -22.59 7.51 11.88
N GLN A 149 -21.81 7.87 12.90
CA GLN A 149 -20.38 8.10 12.76
C GLN A 149 -19.62 7.41 13.86
N TYR A 150 -18.48 6.84 13.50
CA TYR A 150 -17.52 6.30 14.46
C TYR A 150 -16.19 7.03 14.40
N THR A 151 -15.47 6.91 15.50
CA THR A 151 -14.06 7.27 15.62
C THR A 151 -13.33 6.15 16.33
N VAL A 152 -12.20 5.73 15.79
CA VAL A 152 -11.27 4.79 16.42
C VAL A 152 -9.86 5.38 16.31
N MET A 153 -9.04 5.23 17.33
CA MET A 153 -7.69 5.80 17.32
C MET A 153 -6.67 4.92 18.03
N CYS A 154 -5.39 5.14 17.77
CA CYS A 154 -4.32 4.61 18.60
C CYS A 154 -4.22 5.47 19.86
N ARG A 155 -4.89 5.08 20.95
CA ARG A 155 -4.91 5.86 22.20
C ARG A 155 -3.54 5.85 22.89
N GLY A 156 -3.02 7.03 23.24
CA GLY A 156 -1.72 7.21 23.90
C GLY A 156 -0.67 7.92 23.01
N CYS A 157 0.61 7.85 23.41
CA CYS A 157 1.74 8.48 22.71
C CYS A 157 2.79 7.44 22.33
N TYR A 158 2.50 6.59 21.34
CA TYR A 158 3.38 5.47 20.95
C TYR A 158 4.13 5.69 19.64
N HIS A 159 3.91 6.82 18.96
CA HIS A 159 4.43 7.08 17.62
C HIS A 159 5.29 8.35 17.51
N HIS A 160 5.84 8.84 18.64
CA HIS A 160 6.68 10.04 18.72
C HIS A 160 7.86 10.00 17.73
N GLY A 161 8.64 8.92 17.72
CA GLY A 161 9.77 8.78 16.79
C GLY A 161 9.38 8.49 15.33
N ALA A 162 8.09 8.46 15.01
CA ALA A 162 7.55 8.39 13.65
C ALA A 162 6.87 9.70 13.23
N ALA A 163 7.30 10.83 13.79
CA ALA A 163 6.77 12.17 13.56
C ALA A 163 5.30 12.35 13.99
N ILE A 164 4.79 11.56 14.94
CA ILE A 164 3.47 11.78 15.56
C ILE A 164 3.69 12.12 17.03
N ASP A 165 3.82 13.42 17.29
CA ASP A 165 4.14 13.97 18.62
C ASP A 165 2.89 14.29 19.44
N THR A 166 1.71 14.11 18.84
CA THR A 166 0.44 14.41 19.47
C THR A 166 -0.19 13.14 20.06
N PRO A 167 -0.72 13.21 21.28
CA PRO A 167 -1.42 12.07 21.89
C PRO A 167 -2.67 11.71 21.08
N ASN A 168 -3.00 10.41 21.08
CA ASN A 168 -4.21 9.85 20.48
C ASN A 168 -4.26 9.92 18.94
N TYR A 169 -3.08 9.94 18.31
CA TYR A 169 -2.91 9.79 16.87
C TYR A 169 -2.02 8.57 16.56
N PRO A 170 -2.19 7.89 15.41
CA PRO A 170 -3.18 8.19 14.36
C PRO A 170 -4.62 7.83 14.75
N ARG A 171 -5.58 8.49 14.10
CA ARG A 171 -7.04 8.35 14.30
C ARG A 171 -7.70 7.99 12.97
N TYR A 172 -8.80 7.27 13.01
CA TYR A 172 -9.67 6.99 11.86
C TYR A 172 -11.09 7.41 12.19
N THR A 173 -11.73 8.17 11.31
CA THR A 173 -13.13 8.58 11.42
C THR A 173 -13.91 8.11 10.20
N ALA A 174 -15.22 7.90 10.36
CA ALA A 174 -16.10 7.53 9.25
C ALA A 174 -16.11 8.60 8.12
N LEU A 175 -15.91 9.88 8.47
CA LEU A 175 -15.98 11.00 7.54
C LEU A 175 -14.65 11.33 6.85
N GLU A 176 -13.58 11.45 7.63
CA GLU A 176 -12.29 11.98 7.16
C GLU A 176 -11.29 10.86 6.82
N GLY A 177 -11.61 9.61 7.22
CA GLY A 177 -10.70 8.49 7.09
C GLY A 177 -9.52 8.59 8.06
N LEU A 178 -8.33 8.22 7.59
CA LEU A 178 -7.12 8.17 8.40
C LEU A 178 -6.51 9.57 8.58
N LEU A 179 -6.41 10.01 9.84
CA LEU A 179 -5.78 11.24 10.28
C LEU A 179 -4.51 10.92 11.06
N GLU A 180 -3.41 11.54 10.65
CA GLU A 180 -2.10 11.36 11.31
C GLU A 180 -1.81 12.46 12.34
N HIS A 181 -2.50 13.60 12.21
CA HIS A 181 -2.33 14.77 13.06
C HIS A 181 -3.68 15.47 13.33
N PRO A 182 -3.77 16.32 14.35
CA PRO A 182 -4.92 17.18 14.57
C PRO A 182 -5.19 18.09 13.36
N PRO A 183 -6.46 18.28 12.98
CA PRO A 183 -6.82 19.28 11.98
C PRO A 183 -6.39 20.66 12.49
N GLY A 184 -5.47 21.31 11.75
CA GLY A 184 -4.91 22.62 12.12
C GLY A 184 -3.60 22.59 12.91
N GLY A 185 -3.00 21.42 13.15
CA GLY A 185 -1.63 21.33 13.69
C GLY A 185 -0.59 21.68 12.63
N LEU A 186 0.19 22.75 12.84
CA LEU A 186 1.42 23.00 12.09
C LEU A 186 2.45 21.90 12.43
N LEU A 187 3.10 21.39 11.39
CA LEU A 187 4.18 20.41 11.46
C LEU A 187 5.40 20.95 12.22
#